data_AF-A0A958GIA9-F1
#
_entry.id   AF-A0A958GIA9-F1
#
_cell.length_a   1.000
_cell.length_b   1.000
_cell.length_c   1.000
_cell.angle_alpha   90.00
_cell.angle_beta   90.00
_cell.angle_gamma   90.00
#
_symmetry.space_group_name_H-M   'P 1'
#
loop_
_entity.id
_entity.type
_entity.pdbx_description
1 polymer ?
#
loop_
_entity_poly.entity_id
_entity_poly.type
_entity_poly.pdbx_seq_one_letter_code
_entity_poly.pdbx_strand_id
1 'polypeptide(L)'
;MSPNEWLEIETRKSLNRIIPRLQQTLLSEVDEGLSAIFLERLRREFPRLFQLLFQLYGQRYDFFYHLEDLLHRTAQMWLSRSDELKGLDATRESNPGWFLSNRLVGAMCYVDLFADSLDGVRNSIPYFKEVGITYLHLMPIFKSPEGDNDGGYAISSYRSIDPRLGTIEDLSTLASDLRRHGISLVLDFVFNHTSDEHEWARLALAGDLEAQQFYRMFPDRTLPDQYEHSLSEIFPDEHPGAFTYRPRIKKWVWTTFHTYQWDLNYENPAVFSAMAEEMLCLANLGVEVLRLDAIAFLWKQLGTNCENLPQVHQIVQAFNSVMQIAAPAVVFKSEAIVHPDEVGKYIDPKECQLSYNPNVMALLWSTLATRDVSLLNHSLRKRFSVPSGCAWINYARCHDDIGWAFSNEDAAEIGLNGDDHR
;
A
#
# COMPACT_ATOMS: atom_id res chain seq x y z
N MET A 1 -16.72 -11.42 -32.34
CA MET A 1 -15.60 -11.15 -31.42
C MET A 1 -16.18 -11.00 -30.03
N SER A 2 -15.76 -11.83 -29.09
CA SER A 2 -16.20 -11.69 -27.69
C SER A 2 -15.55 -10.45 -27.04
N PRO A 3 -16.12 -9.89 -25.96
CA PRO A 3 -15.48 -8.79 -25.22
C PRO A 3 -14.05 -9.13 -24.77
N ASN A 4 -13.81 -10.39 -24.36
CA ASN A 4 -12.47 -10.85 -23.94
C ASN A 4 -11.49 -10.92 -25.10
N GLU A 5 -11.94 -11.44 -26.25
CA GLU A 5 -11.12 -11.52 -27.47
C GLU A 5 -10.75 -10.12 -28.01
N TRP A 6 -11.68 -9.17 -27.93
CA TRP A 6 -11.40 -7.77 -28.26
C TRP A 6 -10.34 -7.19 -27.34
N LEU A 7 -10.49 -7.37 -26.02
CA LEU A 7 -9.57 -6.82 -25.04
C LEU A 7 -8.15 -7.38 -25.22
N GLU A 8 -8.00 -8.67 -25.50
CA GLU A 8 -6.71 -9.31 -25.77
C GLU A 8 -6.04 -8.72 -27.02
N ILE A 9 -6.80 -8.54 -28.11
CA ILE A 9 -6.32 -7.94 -29.35
C ILE A 9 -5.85 -6.50 -29.12
N GLU A 10 -6.67 -5.68 -28.44
CA GLU A 10 -6.36 -4.27 -28.21
C GLU A 10 -5.24 -4.07 -27.19
N THR A 11 -5.12 -4.96 -26.20
CA THR A 11 -3.96 -5.03 -25.29
C THR A 11 -2.68 -5.21 -26.11
N ARG A 12 -2.61 -6.24 -26.96
CA ARG A 12 -1.42 -6.51 -27.77
C ARG A 12 -1.10 -5.36 -28.74
N LYS A 13 -2.12 -4.77 -29.37
CA LYS A 13 -1.94 -3.58 -30.23
C LYS A 13 -1.39 -2.39 -29.46
N SER A 14 -1.90 -2.14 -28.26
CA SER A 14 -1.45 -1.04 -27.40
C SER A 14 0.01 -1.23 -27.01
N LEU A 15 0.37 -2.42 -26.55
CA LEU A 15 1.76 -2.75 -26.20
C LEU A 15 2.72 -2.56 -27.39
N ASN A 16 2.35 -3.06 -28.57
CA ASN A 16 3.17 -2.94 -29.78
C ASN A 16 3.36 -1.47 -30.25
N ARG A 17 2.44 -0.58 -29.90
CA ARG A 17 2.55 0.86 -30.20
C ARG A 17 3.40 1.60 -29.16
N ILE A 18 3.32 1.18 -27.91
CA ILE A 18 4.02 1.83 -26.79
C ILE A 18 5.49 1.40 -26.73
N ILE A 19 5.82 0.13 -27.00
CA ILE A 19 7.20 -0.38 -26.93
C ILE A 19 8.19 0.47 -27.74
N PRO A 20 7.95 0.82 -29.02
CA PRO A 20 8.89 1.64 -29.78
C PRO A 20 9.13 3.03 -29.18
N ARG A 21 8.10 3.61 -28.53
CA ARG A 21 8.19 4.93 -27.88
C ARG A 21 8.97 4.85 -26.57
N LEU A 22 8.68 3.82 -25.75
CA LEU A 22 9.47 3.53 -24.56
C LEU A 22 10.93 3.26 -24.94
N GLN A 23 11.18 2.49 -26.00
CA GLN A 23 12.51 2.19 -26.49
C GLN A 23 13.25 3.44 -26.97
N GLN A 24 12.59 4.38 -27.64
CA GLN A 24 13.22 5.65 -28.02
C GLN A 24 13.69 6.43 -26.79
N THR A 25 12.93 6.38 -25.69
CA THR A 25 13.26 7.01 -24.41
C THR A 25 14.30 6.20 -23.62
N LEU A 26 14.20 4.87 -23.59
CA LEU A 26 15.01 3.94 -22.79
C LEU A 26 16.37 3.59 -23.41
N LEU A 27 16.44 3.42 -24.74
CA LEU A 27 17.62 2.84 -25.43
C LEU A 27 18.70 3.87 -25.79
N SER A 28 18.47 5.16 -25.56
CA SER A 28 19.55 6.14 -25.71
C SER A 28 20.58 6.09 -24.57
N GLU A 29 20.25 5.42 -23.46
CA GLU A 29 21.01 5.49 -22.19
C GLU A 29 21.51 4.13 -21.66
N VAL A 30 21.11 2.97 -22.21
CA VAL A 30 21.37 1.64 -21.60
C VAL A 30 21.80 0.55 -22.58
N ASP A 31 22.63 -0.37 -22.07
CA ASP A 31 23.02 -1.63 -22.72
C ASP A 31 21.82 -2.46 -23.22
N GLU A 32 21.95 -3.03 -24.42
CA GLU A 32 20.88 -3.80 -25.07
C GLU A 32 20.40 -4.99 -24.21
N GLY A 33 21.31 -5.66 -23.50
CA GLY A 33 21.00 -6.82 -22.66
C GLY A 33 20.16 -6.46 -21.43
N LEU A 34 20.47 -5.35 -20.75
CA LEU A 34 19.67 -4.87 -19.61
C LEU A 34 18.27 -4.46 -20.05
N SER A 35 18.15 -3.75 -21.19
CA SER A 35 16.85 -3.33 -21.71
C SER A 35 15.92 -4.51 -22.02
N ALA A 36 16.49 -5.67 -22.40
CA ALA A 36 15.72 -6.87 -22.68
C ALA A 36 14.98 -7.42 -21.44
N ILE A 37 15.59 -7.34 -20.24
CA ILE A 37 14.99 -7.80 -18.98
C ILE A 37 13.73 -7.00 -18.67
N PHE A 38 13.81 -5.67 -18.72
CA PHE A 38 12.65 -4.80 -18.51
C PHE A 38 11.54 -5.10 -19.50
N LEU A 39 11.88 -5.20 -20.79
CA LEU A 39 10.90 -5.45 -21.84
C LEU A 39 10.28 -6.85 -21.74
N GLU A 40 11.00 -7.86 -21.22
CA GLU A 40 10.44 -9.18 -20.93
C GLU A 40 9.39 -9.10 -19.81
N ARG A 41 9.74 -8.47 -18.68
CA ARG A 41 8.81 -8.27 -17.56
C ARG A 41 7.59 -7.44 -17.97
N LEU A 42 7.80 -6.39 -18.76
CA LEU A 42 6.72 -5.59 -19.34
C LEU A 42 5.79 -6.44 -20.22
N ARG A 43 6.33 -7.27 -21.12
CA ARG A 43 5.49 -8.14 -21.97
C ARG A 43 4.70 -9.17 -21.14
N ARG A 44 5.28 -9.67 -20.05
CA ARG A 44 4.65 -10.61 -19.13
C ARG A 44 3.49 -9.96 -18.36
N GLU A 45 3.70 -8.78 -17.78
CA GLU A 45 2.74 -8.16 -16.86
C GLU A 45 1.76 -7.19 -17.53
N PHE A 46 2.12 -6.60 -18.67
CA PHE A 46 1.30 -5.59 -19.34
C PHE A 46 -0.13 -6.05 -19.63
N PRO A 47 -0.42 -7.30 -20.07
CA PRO A 47 -1.80 -7.70 -20.34
C PRO A 47 -2.73 -7.57 -19.12
N ARG A 48 -2.21 -7.97 -17.96
CA ARG A 48 -2.92 -7.86 -16.69
C ARG A 48 -3.05 -6.41 -16.26
N LEU A 49 -1.96 -5.65 -16.27
CA LEU A 49 -1.95 -4.22 -15.93
C LEU A 49 -2.94 -3.43 -16.79
N PHE A 50 -2.91 -3.66 -18.11
CA PHE A 50 -3.80 -3.01 -19.07
C PHE A 50 -5.26 -3.32 -18.77
N GLN A 51 -5.61 -4.59 -18.56
CA GLN A 51 -6.97 -4.99 -18.25
C GLN A 51 -7.50 -4.31 -16.98
N LEU A 52 -6.72 -4.29 -15.90
CA LEU A 52 -7.09 -3.67 -14.63
C LEU A 52 -7.32 -2.17 -14.79
N LEU A 53 -6.37 -1.47 -15.41
CA LEU A 53 -6.47 -0.02 -15.62
C LEU A 53 -7.56 0.34 -16.63
N PHE A 54 -7.79 -0.49 -17.66
CA PHE A 54 -8.88 -0.27 -18.62
C PHE A 54 -10.25 -0.46 -17.98
N GLN A 55 -10.39 -1.39 -17.03
CA GLN A 55 -11.63 -1.54 -16.25
C GLN A 55 -11.91 -0.33 -15.37
N LEU A 56 -10.87 0.24 -14.74
CA LEU A 56 -10.99 1.42 -13.89
C LEU A 56 -11.23 2.71 -14.69
N TYR A 57 -10.48 2.90 -15.78
CA TYR A 57 -10.31 4.20 -16.42
C TYR A 57 -10.60 4.21 -17.92
N GLY A 58 -10.90 3.06 -18.55
CA GLY A 58 -11.02 2.93 -20.00
C GLY A 58 -12.15 3.72 -20.65
N GLN A 59 -13.09 4.25 -19.87
CA GLN A 59 -14.14 5.16 -20.33
C GLN A 59 -13.67 6.62 -20.44
N ARG A 60 -12.49 6.94 -19.91
CA ARG A 60 -11.93 8.28 -19.99
C ARG A 60 -11.30 8.51 -21.36
N TYR A 61 -11.55 9.70 -21.92
CA TYR A 61 -11.00 10.08 -23.23
C TYR A 61 -9.47 10.14 -23.25
N ASP A 62 -8.83 10.35 -22.09
CA ASP A 62 -7.40 10.52 -21.91
C ASP A 62 -6.68 9.25 -21.40
N PHE A 63 -7.39 8.12 -21.27
CA PHE A 63 -6.87 6.88 -20.67
C PHE A 63 -5.48 6.47 -21.20
N PHE A 64 -5.31 6.44 -22.52
CA PHE A 64 -4.04 6.00 -23.13
C PHE A 64 -2.87 6.94 -22.85
N TYR A 65 -3.12 8.24 -22.60
CA TYR A 65 -2.06 9.17 -22.20
C TYR A 65 -1.56 8.83 -20.79
N HIS A 66 -2.47 8.57 -19.85
CA HIS A 66 -2.10 8.16 -18.49
C HIS A 66 -1.39 6.80 -18.46
N LEU A 67 -1.84 5.84 -19.28
CA LEU A 67 -1.18 4.54 -19.41
C LEU A 67 0.24 4.68 -19.96
N GLU A 68 0.43 5.51 -21.00
CA GLU A 68 1.75 5.75 -21.58
C GLU A 68 2.67 6.48 -20.59
N ASP A 69 2.17 7.50 -19.88
CA ASP A 69 2.90 8.21 -18.83
C ASP A 69 3.33 7.28 -17.68
N LEU A 70 2.42 6.44 -17.18
CA LEU A 70 2.73 5.42 -16.16
C LEU A 70 3.89 4.52 -16.59
N LEU A 71 3.86 4.03 -17.84
CA LEU A 71 4.91 3.15 -18.34
C LEU A 71 6.24 3.87 -18.53
N HIS A 72 6.24 5.15 -18.90
CA HIS A 72 7.45 5.97 -18.95
C HIS A 72 8.05 6.18 -17.56
N ARG A 73 7.23 6.51 -16.55
CA ARG A 73 7.70 6.62 -15.15
C ARG A 73 8.25 5.30 -14.64
N THR A 74 7.53 4.20 -14.90
CA THR A 74 7.96 2.83 -14.53
C THR A 74 9.31 2.48 -15.16
N ALA A 75 9.50 2.80 -16.43
CA ALA A 75 10.75 2.65 -17.16
C ALA A 75 11.89 3.48 -16.54
N GLN A 76 11.67 4.77 -16.28
CA GLN A 76 12.65 5.67 -15.65
C GLN A 76 13.06 5.22 -14.24
N MET A 77 12.11 4.71 -13.46
CA MET A 77 12.40 4.16 -12.13
C MET A 77 13.20 2.86 -12.21
N TRP A 78 12.89 1.98 -13.15
CA TRP A 78 13.72 0.79 -13.38
C TRP A 78 15.14 1.16 -13.85
N LEU A 79 15.29 2.19 -14.70
CA LEU A 79 16.59 2.69 -15.13
C LEU A 79 17.43 3.18 -13.95
N SER A 80 16.86 4.02 -13.09
CA SER A 80 17.52 4.59 -11.91
C SER A 80 17.75 3.58 -10.77
N ARG A 81 17.11 2.40 -10.83
CA ARG A 81 17.32 1.32 -9.87
C ARG A 81 18.78 0.84 -9.91
N SER A 82 19.42 0.77 -8.74
CA SER A 82 20.83 0.37 -8.62
C SER A 82 21.08 -1.08 -9.06
N ASP A 83 22.31 -1.38 -9.48
CA ASP A 83 22.68 -2.74 -9.89
C ASP A 83 22.55 -3.76 -8.76
N GLU A 84 22.81 -3.33 -7.51
CA GLU A 84 22.59 -4.16 -6.32
C GLU A 84 21.12 -4.59 -6.20
N LEU A 85 20.20 -3.66 -6.40
CA LEU A 85 18.76 -3.92 -6.30
C LEU A 85 18.22 -4.67 -7.52
N LYS A 86 18.76 -4.44 -8.72
CA LYS A 86 18.49 -5.28 -9.91
C LYS A 86 18.98 -6.73 -9.70
N GLY A 87 20.10 -6.91 -9.00
CA GLY A 87 20.59 -8.24 -8.58
C GLY A 87 19.68 -8.91 -7.56
N LEU A 88 19.14 -8.14 -6.59
CA LEU A 88 18.14 -8.62 -5.64
C LEU A 88 16.85 -9.05 -6.35
N ASP A 89 16.39 -8.26 -7.33
CA ASP A 89 15.23 -8.59 -8.16
C ASP A 89 15.39 -9.96 -8.83
N ALA A 90 16.52 -10.18 -9.52
CA ALA A 90 16.79 -11.45 -10.18
C ALA A 90 16.84 -12.63 -9.17
N THR A 91 17.43 -12.39 -8.00
CA THR A 91 17.49 -13.39 -6.92
C THR A 91 16.08 -13.78 -6.46
N ARG A 92 15.19 -12.81 -6.25
CA ARG A 92 13.82 -13.04 -5.78
C ARG A 92 12.88 -13.56 -6.85
N GLU A 93 13.07 -13.20 -8.11
CA GLU A 93 12.35 -13.85 -9.21
C GLU A 93 12.70 -15.34 -9.32
N SER A 94 13.95 -15.72 -9.02
CA SER A 94 14.36 -17.14 -8.97
C SER A 94 13.87 -17.88 -7.72
N ASN A 95 13.50 -17.16 -6.66
CA ASN A 95 12.98 -17.69 -5.41
C ASN A 95 11.79 -16.85 -4.90
N PRO A 96 10.62 -16.96 -5.56
CA PRO A 96 9.48 -16.09 -5.27
C PRO A 96 8.87 -16.34 -3.88
N GLY A 97 9.17 -17.49 -3.25
CA GLY A 97 8.68 -17.85 -1.91
C GLY A 97 9.64 -17.48 -0.78
N TRP A 98 10.61 -16.59 -0.99
CA TRP A 98 11.60 -16.22 0.03
C TRP A 98 10.96 -15.77 1.35
N PHE A 99 9.82 -15.06 1.27
CA PHE A 99 9.07 -14.55 2.41
C PHE A 99 8.26 -15.63 3.18
N LEU A 100 8.19 -16.86 2.66
CA LEU A 100 7.50 -17.99 3.29
C LEU A 100 8.41 -18.83 4.19
N SER A 101 9.70 -18.48 4.26
CA SER A 101 10.66 -19.23 5.05
C SER A 101 10.35 -19.17 6.54
N ASN A 102 10.42 -20.30 7.23
CA ASN A 102 10.32 -20.37 8.69
C ASN A 102 11.49 -19.68 9.42
N ARG A 103 12.49 -19.18 8.68
CA ARG A 103 13.60 -18.38 9.20
C ARG A 103 13.25 -16.90 9.31
N LEU A 104 12.11 -16.48 8.74
CA LEU A 104 11.70 -15.08 8.81
C LEU A 104 11.07 -14.77 10.15
N VAL A 105 11.74 -13.88 10.89
CA VAL A 105 11.24 -13.31 12.14
C VAL A 105 11.26 -11.79 12.00
N GLY A 106 10.09 -11.19 12.18
CA GLY A 106 9.89 -9.75 12.04
C GLY A 106 9.95 -9.01 13.36
N ALA A 107 10.49 -7.79 13.32
CA ALA A 107 10.31 -6.77 14.35
C ALA A 107 9.68 -5.52 13.73
N MET A 108 9.00 -4.74 14.56
CA MET A 108 8.44 -3.44 14.23
C MET A 108 8.89 -2.44 15.31
N CYS A 109 9.34 -1.26 14.91
CA CYS A 109 9.66 -0.19 15.85
C CYS A 109 9.50 1.21 15.24
N TYR A 110 9.20 2.17 16.11
CA TYR A 110 9.42 3.59 15.84
C TYR A 110 10.91 3.91 15.96
N VAL A 111 11.45 4.64 14.99
CA VAL A 111 12.89 4.95 14.91
C VAL A 111 13.34 5.80 16.09
N ASP A 112 12.61 6.88 16.37
CA ASP A 112 12.86 7.77 17.50
C ASP A 112 12.74 7.05 18.85
N LEU A 113 11.68 6.27 19.06
CA LEU A 113 11.45 5.62 20.35
C LEU A 113 12.42 4.46 20.62
N PHE A 114 12.88 3.76 19.58
CA PHE A 114 13.77 2.62 19.73
C PHE A 114 15.25 3.01 19.76
N ALA A 115 15.65 3.97 18.90
CA ALA A 115 17.05 4.28 18.71
C ALA A 115 17.33 5.74 18.32
N ASP A 116 16.41 6.67 18.59
CA ASP A 116 16.48 8.12 18.33
C ASP A 116 16.56 8.54 16.85
N SER A 117 17.28 7.81 16.00
CA SER A 117 17.54 8.14 14.59
C SER A 117 17.80 6.91 13.72
N LEU A 118 17.82 7.09 12.39
CA LEU A 118 18.15 6.04 11.44
C LEU A 118 19.56 5.47 11.67
N ASP A 119 20.52 6.31 12.03
CA ASP A 119 21.87 5.89 12.43
C ASP A 119 21.86 5.09 13.73
N GLY A 120 21.00 5.43 14.69
CA GLY A 120 20.82 4.61 15.89
C GLY A 120 20.26 3.23 15.58
N VAL A 121 19.28 3.12 14.67
CA VAL A 121 18.76 1.83 14.19
C VAL A 121 19.88 1.04 13.49
N ARG A 122 20.69 1.71 12.67
CA ARG A 122 21.87 1.11 12.02
C ARG A 122 22.87 0.56 13.04
N ASN A 123 23.14 1.30 14.11
CA ASN A 123 24.00 0.86 15.22
C ASN A 123 23.41 -0.31 16.01
N SER A 124 22.09 -0.54 15.92
CA SER A 124 21.38 -1.63 16.58
C SER A 124 21.33 -2.93 15.76
N ILE A 125 21.90 -2.97 14.55
CA ILE A 125 21.94 -4.18 13.72
C ILE A 125 22.56 -5.40 14.45
N PRO A 126 23.65 -5.26 15.25
CA PRO A 126 24.17 -6.38 16.04
C PRO A 126 23.12 -7.00 16.98
N TYR A 127 22.28 -6.17 17.62
CA TYR A 127 21.19 -6.63 18.48
C TYR A 127 20.10 -7.35 17.69
N PHE A 128 19.67 -6.80 16.55
CA PHE A 128 18.68 -7.46 15.69
C PHE A 128 19.16 -8.85 15.24
N LYS A 129 20.45 -8.99 14.92
CA LYS A 129 21.04 -10.29 14.59
C LYS A 129 21.10 -11.24 15.78
N GLU A 130 21.45 -10.73 16.96
CA GLU A 130 21.51 -11.53 18.19
C GLU A 130 20.16 -12.19 18.51
N VAL A 131 19.07 -11.42 18.40
CA VAL A 131 17.72 -11.93 18.67
C VAL A 131 17.07 -12.62 17.46
N GLY A 132 17.75 -12.64 16.31
CA GLY A 132 17.35 -13.38 15.12
C GLY A 132 16.33 -12.67 14.21
N ILE A 133 16.23 -11.34 14.26
CA ILE A 133 15.39 -10.57 13.33
C ILE A 133 15.99 -10.63 11.92
N THR A 134 15.13 -10.87 10.94
CA THR A 134 15.44 -10.90 9.50
C THR A 134 14.49 -10.03 8.68
N TYR A 135 13.55 -9.35 9.34
CA TYR A 135 12.56 -8.45 8.76
C TYR A 135 12.35 -7.30 9.74
N LEU A 136 12.57 -6.07 9.33
CA LEU A 136 12.46 -4.90 10.20
C LEU A 136 11.52 -3.87 9.58
N HIS A 137 10.37 -3.68 10.22
CA HIS A 137 9.40 -2.66 9.87
C HIS A 137 9.66 -1.40 10.70
N LEU A 138 10.08 -0.33 10.04
CA LEU A 138 10.15 0.99 10.64
C LEU A 138 8.81 1.69 10.43
N MET A 139 8.22 2.16 11.52
CA MET A 139 7.02 3.03 11.49
C MET A 139 7.29 4.30 10.67
N PRO A 140 6.26 5.06 10.24
CA PRO A 140 6.43 6.17 9.31
C PRO A 140 7.59 7.13 9.67
N ILE A 141 8.56 7.23 8.76
CA ILE A 141 9.81 8.01 8.93
C ILE A 141 9.87 9.25 8.04
N PHE A 142 8.88 9.44 7.17
CA PHE A 142 8.84 10.53 6.22
C PHE A 142 8.33 11.81 6.89
N LYS A 143 8.62 12.94 6.25
CA LYS A 143 8.18 14.25 6.73
C LYS A 143 6.66 14.29 6.85
N SER A 144 6.20 14.70 8.03
CA SER A 144 4.79 14.90 8.40
C SER A 144 4.63 16.27 9.09
N PRO A 145 3.40 16.74 9.38
CA PRO A 145 3.17 17.97 10.12
C PRO A 145 3.85 17.97 11.50
N GLU A 146 4.20 19.17 11.98
CA GLU A 146 4.64 19.35 13.36
C GLU A 146 3.44 19.22 14.32
N GLY A 147 3.61 18.52 15.45
CA GLY A 147 2.52 18.27 16.40
C GLY A 147 1.71 17.03 16.04
N ASP A 148 0.39 17.17 15.90
CA ASP A 148 -0.51 16.06 15.60
C ASP A 148 -0.34 15.63 14.14
N ASN A 149 0.13 14.40 13.96
CA ASN A 149 0.44 13.84 12.64
C ASN A 149 0.12 12.34 12.55
N ASP A 150 -0.70 11.84 13.47
CA ASP A 150 -1.08 10.43 13.55
C ASP A 150 0.13 9.49 13.58
N GLY A 151 1.09 9.76 14.48
CA GLY A 151 2.31 8.96 14.58
C GLY A 151 3.14 8.92 13.29
N GLY A 152 3.03 9.94 12.44
CA GLY A 152 3.69 10.05 11.15
C GLY A 152 2.88 9.55 9.94
N TYR A 153 1.65 9.03 10.12
CA TYR A 153 0.79 8.61 9.02
C TYR A 153 0.25 9.77 8.18
N ALA A 154 0.23 11.01 8.69
CA ALA A 154 -0.04 12.19 7.88
C ALA A 154 1.18 12.63 7.04
N ILE A 155 1.40 12.02 5.88
CA ILE A 155 2.59 12.29 5.05
C ILE A 155 2.54 13.67 4.38
N SER A 156 3.56 14.51 4.59
CA SER A 156 3.78 15.79 3.90
C SER A 156 4.78 15.68 2.75
N SER A 157 5.66 14.68 2.77
CA SER A 157 6.52 14.37 1.62
C SER A 157 6.99 12.91 1.67
N TYR A 158 6.68 12.14 0.62
CA TYR A 158 7.23 10.79 0.40
C TYR A 158 8.72 10.78 0.02
N ARG A 159 9.35 11.95 -0.16
CA ARG A 159 10.73 12.11 -0.65
C ARG A 159 11.70 12.66 0.38
N SER A 160 11.20 13.11 1.52
CA SER A 160 12.00 13.72 2.58
C SER A 160 11.76 12.96 3.88
N ILE A 161 12.84 12.53 4.53
CA ILE A 161 12.79 11.96 5.88
C ILE A 161 12.46 13.08 6.88
N ASP A 162 11.77 12.74 7.97
CA ASP A 162 11.65 13.65 9.11
C ASP A 162 13.06 14.08 9.56
N PRO A 163 13.39 15.37 9.54
CA PRO A 163 14.75 15.84 9.82
C PRO A 163 15.25 15.47 11.22
N ARG A 164 14.36 15.09 12.16
CA ARG A 164 14.74 14.58 13.48
C ARG A 164 15.34 13.17 13.41
N LEU A 165 14.94 12.38 12.41
CA LEU A 165 15.33 10.97 12.25
C LEU A 165 16.56 10.78 11.35
N GLY A 166 16.81 11.70 10.40
CA GLY A 166 17.96 11.64 9.49
C GLY A 166 17.65 12.17 8.10
N THR A 167 18.41 11.71 7.10
CA THR A 167 18.22 12.06 5.68
C THR A 167 17.81 10.85 4.83
N ILE A 168 17.45 11.11 3.57
CA ILE A 168 17.09 10.06 2.61
C ILE A 168 18.30 9.15 2.29
N GLU A 169 19.52 9.71 2.33
CA GLU A 169 20.78 8.97 2.20
C GLU A 169 21.04 8.06 3.40
N ASP A 170 20.69 8.49 4.61
CA ASP A 170 20.77 7.64 5.82
C ASP A 170 19.83 6.44 5.68
N LEU A 171 18.62 6.64 5.17
CA LEU A 171 17.68 5.54 4.91
C LEU A 171 18.23 4.56 3.87
N SER A 172 18.76 5.06 2.75
CA SER A 172 19.34 4.20 1.70
C SER A 172 20.56 3.42 2.20
N THR A 173 21.37 4.05 3.05
CA THR A 173 22.52 3.42 3.71
C THR A 173 22.08 2.34 4.70
N LEU A 174 21.08 2.65 5.54
CA LEU A 174 20.48 1.70 6.49
C LEU A 174 19.90 0.49 5.75
N ALA A 175 19.14 0.70 4.68
CA ALA A 175 18.57 -0.37 3.86
C ALA A 175 19.66 -1.31 3.35
N SER A 176 20.75 -0.75 2.81
CA SER A 176 21.90 -1.52 2.32
C SER A 176 22.60 -2.32 3.43
N ASP A 177 22.78 -1.75 4.61
CA ASP A 177 23.42 -2.44 5.73
C ASP A 177 22.53 -3.53 6.34
N LEU A 178 21.21 -3.29 6.46
CA LEU A 178 20.24 -4.31 6.86
C LEU A 178 20.30 -5.50 5.89
N ARG A 179 20.28 -5.25 4.57
CA ARG A 179 20.38 -6.31 3.55
C ARG A 179 21.66 -7.13 3.66
N ARG A 180 22.82 -6.49 3.83
CA ARG A 180 24.12 -7.18 4.05
C ARG A 180 24.10 -8.09 5.28
N HIS A 181 23.22 -7.81 6.22
CA HIS A 181 23.02 -8.61 7.42
C HIS A 181 21.81 -9.56 7.35
N GLY A 182 21.19 -9.71 6.18
CA GLY A 182 20.06 -10.62 5.98
C GLY A 182 18.76 -10.11 6.59
N ILE A 183 18.62 -8.79 6.79
CA ILE A 183 17.43 -8.15 7.34
C ILE A 183 16.74 -7.37 6.21
N SER A 184 15.48 -7.73 5.95
CA SER A 184 14.63 -7.03 4.98
C SER A 184 14.06 -5.75 5.57
N LEU A 185 14.33 -4.60 4.95
CA LEU A 185 13.71 -3.33 5.33
C LEU A 185 12.25 -3.28 4.85
N VAL A 186 11.37 -2.89 5.76
CA VAL A 186 9.94 -2.74 5.52
C VAL A 186 9.51 -1.34 5.93
N LEU A 187 8.78 -0.67 5.06
CA LEU A 187 8.19 0.65 5.33
C LEU A 187 6.70 0.65 5.04
N ASP A 188 6.01 1.61 5.65
CA ASP A 188 4.67 2.00 5.28
C ASP A 188 4.65 2.66 3.89
N PHE A 189 3.64 2.29 3.10
CA PHE A 189 3.21 3.03 1.93
C PHE A 189 1.81 3.57 2.24
N VAL A 190 1.78 4.77 2.80
CA VAL A 190 0.56 5.55 3.00
C VAL A 190 0.12 6.06 1.64
N PHE A 191 -1.01 5.57 1.15
CA PHE A 191 -1.44 5.82 -0.22
C PHE A 191 -2.92 6.11 -0.36
N ASN A 192 -3.70 5.88 0.70
CA ASN A 192 -5.07 6.36 0.73
C ASN A 192 -5.15 7.88 0.84
N HIS A 193 -4.22 8.51 1.57
CA HIS A 193 -4.31 9.91 1.92
C HIS A 193 -2.93 10.58 2.02
N THR A 194 -2.91 11.90 2.05
CA THR A 194 -1.72 12.70 2.43
C THR A 194 -2.09 13.66 3.55
N SER A 195 -1.11 14.23 4.24
CA SER A 195 -1.37 15.42 5.07
C SER A 195 -1.90 16.58 4.21
N ASP A 196 -2.58 17.53 4.83
CA ASP A 196 -3.00 18.79 4.21
C ASP A 196 -1.84 19.79 4.01
N GLU A 197 -0.65 19.47 4.52
CA GLU A 197 0.62 20.13 4.25
C GLU A 197 1.41 19.53 3.07
N HIS A 198 0.96 18.41 2.50
CA HIS A 198 1.57 17.82 1.32
C HIS A 198 1.56 18.80 0.14
N GLU A 199 2.55 18.74 -0.75
CA GLU A 199 2.65 19.66 -1.90
C GLU A 199 1.35 19.68 -2.74
N TRP A 200 0.80 18.50 -3.03
CA TRP A 200 -0.48 18.36 -3.74
C TRP A 200 -1.63 19.05 -2.99
N ALA A 201 -1.78 18.86 -1.68
CA ALA A 201 -2.81 19.52 -0.88
C ALA A 201 -2.61 21.03 -0.82
N ARG A 202 -1.36 21.50 -0.68
CA ARG A 202 -1.02 22.93 -0.69
C ARG A 202 -1.35 23.61 -2.01
N LEU A 203 -1.05 22.96 -3.14
CA LEU A 203 -1.42 23.45 -4.47
C LEU A 203 -2.95 23.46 -4.63
N ALA A 204 -3.63 22.42 -4.17
CA ALA A 204 -5.09 22.36 -4.18
C ALA A 204 -5.72 23.50 -3.37
N LEU A 205 -5.17 23.80 -2.19
CA LEU A 205 -5.52 24.94 -1.33
C LEU A 205 -5.20 26.30 -1.96
N ALA A 206 -4.22 26.36 -2.85
CA ALA A 206 -3.89 27.55 -3.62
C ALA A 206 -4.83 27.78 -4.82
N GLY A 207 -5.72 26.83 -5.11
CA GLY A 207 -6.70 26.92 -6.19
C GLY A 207 -6.27 26.23 -7.49
N ASP A 208 -5.17 25.49 -7.48
CA ASP A 208 -4.75 24.71 -8.65
C ASP A 208 -5.78 23.61 -8.96
N LEU A 209 -6.30 23.60 -10.19
CA LEU A 209 -7.40 22.73 -10.57
C LEU A 209 -6.98 21.26 -10.72
N GLU A 210 -5.75 21.00 -11.16
CA GLU A 210 -5.24 19.63 -11.32
C GLU A 210 -4.95 19.02 -9.94
N ALA A 211 -4.32 19.78 -9.05
CA ALA A 211 -4.09 19.38 -7.67
C ALA A 211 -5.40 19.21 -6.89
N GLN A 212 -6.44 20.01 -7.15
CA GLN A 212 -7.76 19.77 -6.56
C GLN A 212 -8.38 18.44 -7.00
N GLN A 213 -8.09 17.96 -8.21
CA GLN A 213 -8.58 16.65 -8.69
C GLN A 213 -7.84 15.46 -8.07
N PHE A 214 -6.72 15.69 -7.36
CA PHE A 214 -6.04 14.65 -6.59
C PHE A 214 -6.80 14.27 -5.32
N TYR A 215 -7.80 15.06 -4.91
CA TYR A 215 -8.62 14.79 -3.73
C TYR A 215 -10.10 14.85 -4.09
N ARG A 216 -10.96 14.23 -3.26
CA ARG A 216 -12.40 14.37 -3.43
C ARG A 216 -12.88 15.63 -2.70
N MET A 217 -13.32 16.61 -3.48
CA MET A 217 -13.77 17.90 -2.97
C MET A 217 -15.18 18.26 -3.46
N PHE A 218 -16.02 18.79 -2.58
CA PHE A 218 -17.42 19.09 -2.84
C PHE A 218 -17.73 20.56 -2.54
N PRO A 219 -18.54 21.25 -3.36
CA PRO A 219 -18.86 22.66 -3.14
C PRO A 219 -19.75 22.91 -1.92
N ASP A 220 -20.54 21.90 -1.52
CA ASP A 220 -21.49 21.95 -0.42
C ASP A 220 -21.69 20.54 0.17
N ARG A 221 -22.60 20.41 1.15
CA ARG A 221 -22.89 19.15 1.85
C ARG A 221 -23.83 18.20 1.10
N THR A 222 -24.37 18.57 -0.06
CA THR A 222 -25.39 17.75 -0.76
C THR A 222 -24.93 16.33 -1.06
N LEU A 223 -23.70 16.16 -1.57
CA LEU A 223 -23.10 14.84 -1.80
C LEU A 223 -22.45 14.25 -0.54
N PRO A 224 -21.65 15.01 0.24
CA PRO A 224 -21.15 14.53 1.52
C PRO A 224 -22.24 13.88 2.40
N ASP A 225 -23.36 14.54 2.64
CA ASP A 225 -24.45 14.01 3.47
C ASP A 225 -25.04 12.69 2.91
N GLN A 226 -25.06 12.52 1.58
CA GLN A 226 -25.51 11.27 0.97
C GLN A 226 -24.52 10.12 1.16
N TYR A 227 -23.21 10.41 1.17
CA TYR A 227 -22.20 9.42 1.49
C TYR A 227 -22.28 8.99 2.96
N GLU A 228 -22.37 9.96 3.88
CA GLU A 228 -22.39 9.76 5.34
C GLU A 228 -23.49 8.78 5.79
N HIS A 229 -24.57 8.63 5.03
CA HIS A 229 -25.62 7.63 5.30
C HIS A 229 -25.13 6.17 5.33
N SER A 230 -23.96 5.88 4.76
CA SER A 230 -23.45 4.51 4.64
C SER A 230 -22.01 4.34 5.13
N LEU A 231 -21.31 5.43 5.47
CA LEU A 231 -19.92 5.38 5.94
C LEU A 231 -19.83 4.98 7.41
N SER A 232 -18.76 4.27 7.74
CA SER A 232 -18.32 4.05 9.12
C SER A 232 -17.52 5.25 9.62
N GLU A 233 -17.74 5.70 10.86
CA GLU A 233 -16.88 6.70 11.50
C GLU A 233 -15.66 6.01 12.12
N ILE A 234 -14.45 6.34 11.64
CA ILE A 234 -13.20 5.75 12.15
C ILE A 234 -12.75 6.44 13.44
N PHE A 235 -12.82 7.77 13.48
CA PHE A 235 -12.47 8.59 14.65
C PHE A 235 -13.62 9.50 15.09
N PRO A 236 -14.75 8.93 15.56
CA PRO A 236 -15.95 9.70 15.92
C PRO A 236 -15.72 10.70 17.07
N ASP A 237 -14.71 10.45 17.91
CA ASP A 237 -14.34 11.35 19.01
C ASP A 237 -13.62 12.63 18.52
N GLU A 238 -13.05 12.63 17.31
CA GLU A 238 -12.37 13.80 16.74
C GLU A 238 -13.31 14.66 15.90
N HIS A 239 -14.01 14.06 14.95
CA HIS A 239 -14.93 14.78 14.07
C HIS A 239 -16.10 13.90 13.61
N PRO A 240 -17.28 14.51 13.37
CA PRO A 240 -18.39 13.78 12.79
C PRO A 240 -18.11 13.45 11.32
N GLY A 241 -18.46 12.22 10.94
CA GLY A 241 -18.41 11.77 9.55
C GLY A 241 -17.02 11.79 8.92
N ALA A 242 -16.96 11.82 7.58
CA ALA A 242 -15.72 11.69 6.81
C ALA A 242 -15.37 12.92 5.94
N PHE A 243 -15.87 14.12 6.28
CA PHE A 243 -15.66 15.32 5.45
C PHE A 243 -15.38 16.57 6.28
N THR A 244 -14.30 17.27 5.92
CA THR A 244 -13.91 18.52 6.57
C THR A 244 -14.07 19.73 5.65
N TYR A 245 -14.70 20.80 6.13
CA TYR A 245 -14.82 22.05 5.38
C TYR A 245 -13.51 22.84 5.38
N ARG A 246 -13.09 23.32 4.20
CA ARG A 246 -11.90 24.16 4.00
C ARG A 246 -12.30 25.56 3.52
N PRO A 247 -12.33 26.58 4.42
CA PRO A 247 -12.77 27.93 4.08
C PRO A 247 -11.99 28.59 2.94
N ARG A 248 -10.68 28.31 2.84
CA ARG A 248 -9.79 28.90 1.83
C ARG A 248 -10.22 28.58 0.40
N ILE A 249 -10.71 27.37 0.16
CA ILE A 249 -11.19 26.91 -1.15
C ILE A 249 -12.71 26.79 -1.22
N LYS A 250 -13.41 27.07 -0.10
CA LYS A 250 -14.87 26.99 0.06
C LYS A 250 -15.44 25.64 -0.39
N LYS A 251 -14.77 24.55 -0.01
CA LYS A 251 -15.16 23.18 -0.34
C LYS A 251 -15.07 22.27 0.88
N TRP A 252 -15.85 21.21 0.88
CA TRP A 252 -15.70 20.06 1.76
C TRP A 252 -14.70 19.09 1.13
N VAL A 253 -13.73 18.62 1.91
CA VAL A 253 -12.72 17.65 1.46
C VAL A 253 -12.97 16.33 2.19
N TRP A 254 -12.84 15.21 1.49
CA TRP A 254 -12.92 13.87 2.09
C TRP A 254 -11.72 13.62 3.00
N THR A 255 -12.01 13.32 4.26
CA THR A 255 -11.05 13.07 5.35
C THR A 255 -11.58 11.89 6.19
N THR A 256 -11.28 10.66 5.77
CA THR A 256 -11.78 9.43 6.43
C THR A 256 -11.21 9.29 7.85
N PHE A 257 -9.97 9.74 8.03
CA PHE A 257 -9.19 9.60 9.26
C PHE A 257 -9.19 10.90 10.06
N HIS A 258 -8.05 11.56 10.23
CA HIS A 258 -7.96 12.85 10.88
C HIS A 258 -8.33 14.00 9.93
N THR A 259 -8.74 15.15 10.47
CA THR A 259 -9.10 16.30 9.62
C THR A 259 -7.93 16.80 8.75
N TYR A 260 -6.68 16.53 9.14
CA TYR A 260 -5.47 16.87 8.39
C TYR A 260 -5.02 15.77 7.40
N GLN A 261 -5.71 14.64 7.31
CA GLN A 261 -5.44 13.58 6.34
C GLN A 261 -6.48 13.59 5.22
N TRP A 262 -6.08 14.04 4.04
CA TRP A 262 -6.98 14.18 2.90
C TRP A 262 -6.90 12.95 1.99
N ASP A 263 -8.04 12.29 1.78
CA ASP A 263 -8.15 11.11 0.92
C ASP A 263 -7.84 11.46 -0.54
N LEU A 264 -6.90 10.72 -1.11
CA LEU A 264 -6.53 10.76 -2.52
C LEU A 264 -7.65 10.20 -3.39
N ASN A 265 -7.84 10.80 -4.56
CA ASN A 265 -8.92 10.47 -5.47
C ASN A 265 -8.47 9.51 -6.57
N TYR A 266 -8.54 8.21 -6.30
CA TYR A 266 -8.17 7.20 -7.29
C TYR A 266 -9.07 7.11 -8.52
N GLU A 267 -10.24 7.77 -8.57
CA GLU A 267 -10.98 7.91 -9.85
C GLU A 267 -10.20 8.73 -10.89
N ASN A 268 -9.20 9.51 -10.45
CA ASN A 268 -8.27 10.21 -11.30
C ASN A 268 -7.03 9.34 -11.58
N PRO A 269 -6.81 8.87 -12.82
CA PRO A 269 -5.66 8.03 -13.15
C PRO A 269 -4.30 8.70 -12.90
N ALA A 270 -4.23 10.04 -12.85
CA ALA A 270 -3.01 10.75 -12.49
C ALA A 270 -2.57 10.46 -11.03
N VAL A 271 -3.52 10.24 -10.11
CA VAL A 271 -3.23 9.85 -8.73
C VAL A 271 -2.60 8.46 -8.69
N PHE A 272 -3.11 7.51 -9.48
CA PHE A 272 -2.52 6.18 -9.60
C PHE A 272 -1.08 6.27 -10.11
N SER A 273 -0.83 7.02 -11.19
CA SER A 273 0.52 7.19 -11.75
C SER A 273 1.48 7.86 -10.76
N ALA A 274 1.04 8.91 -10.06
CA ALA A 274 1.85 9.59 -9.06
C ALA A 274 2.22 8.66 -7.90
N MET A 275 1.24 7.94 -7.32
CA MET A 275 1.50 7.00 -6.23
C MET A 275 2.32 5.79 -6.70
N ALA A 276 2.20 5.35 -7.95
CA ALA A 276 3.03 4.28 -8.50
C ALA A 276 4.50 4.71 -8.56
N GLU A 277 4.76 5.97 -8.91
CA GLU A 277 6.10 6.53 -8.88
C GLU A 277 6.64 6.64 -7.45
N GLU A 278 5.85 7.11 -6.49
CA GLU A 278 6.24 7.13 -5.07
C GLU A 278 6.61 5.72 -4.57
N MET A 279 5.78 4.73 -4.90
CA MET A 279 6.03 3.32 -4.57
C MET A 279 7.36 2.81 -5.15
N LEU A 280 7.63 3.13 -6.41
CA LEU A 280 8.87 2.75 -7.08
C LEU A 280 10.10 3.47 -6.49
N CYS A 281 9.90 4.67 -5.97
CA CYS A 281 10.96 5.42 -5.33
C CYS A 281 11.34 4.82 -3.98
N LEU A 282 10.36 4.39 -3.18
CA LEU A 282 10.61 3.58 -1.99
C LEU A 282 11.35 2.28 -2.34
N ALA A 283 10.92 1.60 -3.42
CA ALA A 283 11.60 0.40 -3.90
C ALA A 283 13.07 0.67 -4.28
N ASN A 284 13.37 1.82 -4.88
CA ASN A 284 14.73 2.23 -5.27
C ASN A 284 15.60 2.70 -4.10
N LEU A 285 15.00 3.09 -2.97
CA LEU A 285 15.71 3.28 -1.69
C LEU A 285 16.12 1.95 -1.04
N GLY A 286 15.64 0.82 -1.59
CA GLY A 286 15.99 -0.52 -1.14
C GLY A 286 15.01 -1.12 -0.14
N VAL A 287 13.79 -0.57 -0.07
CA VAL A 287 12.68 -1.19 0.64
C VAL A 287 12.30 -2.51 -0.04
N GLU A 288 12.03 -3.52 0.77
CA GLU A 288 11.81 -4.89 0.31
C GLU A 288 10.39 -5.38 0.53
N VAL A 289 9.68 -4.80 1.50
CA VAL A 289 8.26 -5.01 1.73
C VAL A 289 7.59 -3.67 1.97
N LEU A 290 6.44 -3.44 1.33
CA LEU A 290 5.62 -2.26 1.59
C LEU A 290 4.37 -2.67 2.37
N ARG A 291 4.15 -2.05 3.54
CA ARG A 291 2.86 -2.12 4.25
C ARG A 291 1.90 -1.17 3.54
N LEU A 292 0.87 -1.73 2.90
CA LEU A 292 -0.16 -0.94 2.24
C LEU A 292 -1.17 -0.48 3.28
N ASP A 293 -1.01 0.76 3.73
CA ASP A 293 -1.80 1.39 4.79
C ASP A 293 -3.19 1.79 4.30
N ALA A 294 -4.21 1.55 5.13
CA ALA A 294 -5.59 1.96 4.83
C ALA A 294 -6.10 1.46 3.48
N ILE A 295 -5.69 0.24 3.08
CA ILE A 295 -5.97 -0.33 1.76
C ILE A 295 -7.46 -0.37 1.44
N ALA A 296 -8.33 -0.58 2.43
CA ALA A 296 -9.77 -0.72 2.23
C ALA A 296 -10.44 0.52 1.63
N PHE A 297 -9.84 1.70 1.76
CA PHE A 297 -10.52 2.98 1.57
C PHE A 297 -10.25 3.65 0.20
N LEU A 298 -9.42 3.07 -0.68
CA LEU A 298 -8.93 3.77 -1.88
C LEU A 298 -10.02 4.21 -2.87
N TRP A 299 -11.18 3.54 -2.89
CA TRP A 299 -12.24 3.81 -3.85
C TRP A 299 -13.54 4.18 -3.15
N LYS A 300 -14.23 5.21 -3.65
CA LYS A 300 -15.47 5.72 -3.05
C LYS A 300 -16.63 5.55 -4.02
N GLN A 301 -17.73 4.95 -3.59
CA GLN A 301 -18.93 4.76 -4.40
C GLN A 301 -20.18 5.13 -3.59
N LEU A 302 -21.04 5.97 -4.17
CA LEU A 302 -22.25 6.43 -3.47
C LEU A 302 -23.18 5.25 -3.16
N GLY A 303 -23.74 5.23 -1.95
CA GLY A 303 -24.63 4.16 -1.49
C GLY A 303 -23.92 2.89 -1.00
N THR A 304 -22.59 2.94 -0.83
CA THR A 304 -21.81 1.89 -0.17
C THR A 304 -21.06 2.48 1.02
N ASN A 305 -20.46 1.64 1.86
CA ASN A 305 -19.57 2.07 2.95
C ASN A 305 -18.19 2.55 2.46
N CYS A 306 -17.93 2.53 1.15
CA CYS A 306 -16.65 2.94 0.55
C CYS A 306 -15.42 2.18 1.09
N GLU A 307 -15.63 0.94 1.54
CA GLU A 307 -14.59 0.04 2.02
C GLU A 307 -14.59 -1.25 1.17
N ASN A 308 -13.41 -1.82 0.91
CA ASN A 308 -13.23 -3.13 0.27
C ASN A 308 -13.92 -3.28 -1.11
N LEU A 309 -14.16 -2.17 -1.82
CA LEU A 309 -14.81 -2.20 -3.11
C LEU A 309 -13.95 -2.94 -4.15
N PRO A 310 -14.54 -3.60 -5.17
CA PRO A 310 -13.77 -4.32 -6.19
C PRO A 310 -12.66 -3.50 -6.86
N GLN A 311 -12.86 -2.20 -7.01
CA GLN A 311 -11.90 -1.25 -7.57
C GLN A 311 -10.64 -1.10 -6.71
N VAL A 312 -10.77 -1.24 -5.38
CA VAL A 312 -9.63 -1.26 -4.46
C VAL A 312 -8.69 -2.41 -4.80
N HIS A 313 -9.24 -3.63 -4.94
CA HIS A 313 -8.48 -4.80 -5.34
C HIS A 313 -7.83 -4.60 -6.72
N GLN A 314 -8.56 -4.01 -7.68
CA GLN A 314 -8.02 -3.72 -9.01
C GLN A 314 -6.81 -2.76 -8.97
N ILE A 315 -6.88 -1.71 -8.13
CA ILE A 315 -5.79 -0.74 -7.93
C ILE A 315 -4.56 -1.43 -7.34
N VAL A 316 -4.73 -2.23 -6.29
CA VAL A 316 -3.62 -2.91 -5.61
C VAL A 316 -2.97 -3.95 -6.52
N GLN A 317 -3.79 -4.69 -7.28
CA GLN A 317 -3.31 -5.60 -8.30
C GLN A 317 -2.56 -4.86 -9.43
N ALA A 318 -2.99 -3.66 -9.82
CA ALA A 318 -2.28 -2.87 -10.80
C ALA A 318 -0.93 -2.38 -10.27
N PHE A 319 -0.85 -1.93 -9.01
CA PHE A 319 0.42 -1.61 -8.34
C PHE A 319 1.36 -2.82 -8.28
N ASN A 320 0.82 -4.01 -7.99
CA ASN A 320 1.59 -5.25 -7.96
C ASN A 320 2.21 -5.52 -9.34
N SER A 321 1.44 -5.41 -10.43
CA SER A 321 1.99 -5.55 -11.78
C SER A 321 3.04 -4.49 -12.12
N VAL A 322 2.91 -3.24 -11.65
CA VAL A 322 3.96 -2.21 -11.80
C VAL A 322 5.26 -2.64 -11.09
N MET A 323 5.18 -3.14 -9.85
CA MET A 323 6.35 -3.67 -9.13
C MET A 323 6.95 -4.89 -9.85
N GLN A 324 6.13 -5.81 -10.34
CA GLN A 324 6.62 -6.98 -11.09
C GLN A 324 7.33 -6.62 -12.40
N ILE A 325 7.07 -5.43 -12.95
CA ILE A 325 7.80 -4.89 -14.11
C ILE A 325 9.15 -4.29 -13.68
N ALA A 326 9.16 -3.40 -12.68
CA ALA A 326 10.31 -2.55 -12.40
C ALA A 326 11.13 -2.91 -11.14
N ALA A 327 10.54 -3.58 -10.15
CA ALA A 327 11.18 -3.93 -8.89
C ALA A 327 10.59 -5.23 -8.28
N PRO A 328 10.69 -6.39 -8.95
CA PRO A 328 10.02 -7.63 -8.53
C PRO A 328 10.54 -8.20 -7.21
N ALA A 329 11.63 -7.66 -6.64
CA ALA A 329 12.03 -7.95 -5.28
C ALA A 329 10.99 -7.53 -4.23
N VAL A 330 10.20 -6.49 -4.50
CA VAL A 330 9.27 -5.90 -3.53
C VAL A 330 8.03 -6.77 -3.40
N VAL A 331 7.62 -7.04 -2.16
CA VAL A 331 6.36 -7.72 -1.84
C VAL A 331 5.45 -6.81 -1.04
N PHE A 332 4.14 -7.02 -1.14
CA PHE A 332 3.16 -6.22 -0.43
C PHE A 332 2.66 -6.94 0.80
N LYS A 333 2.52 -6.16 1.88
CA LYS A 333 1.84 -6.53 3.11
C LYS A 333 0.57 -5.70 3.22
N SER A 334 -0.61 -6.30 3.06
CA SER A 334 -1.86 -5.58 3.29
C SER A 334 -2.06 -5.33 4.78
N GLU A 335 -2.53 -4.13 5.09
CA GLU A 335 -3.15 -3.81 6.36
C GLU A 335 -4.64 -3.54 6.12
N ALA A 336 -5.46 -4.49 6.56
CA ALA A 336 -6.91 -4.42 6.46
C ALA A 336 -7.47 -4.93 7.81
N ILE A 337 -7.89 -4.01 8.67
CA ILE A 337 -8.50 -4.31 9.98
C ILE A 337 -10.01 -4.27 9.83
N VAL A 338 -10.52 -5.24 9.07
CA VAL A 338 -11.94 -5.36 8.70
C VAL A 338 -12.43 -6.78 9.01
N HIS A 339 -13.69 -7.08 8.66
CA HIS A 339 -14.25 -8.41 8.81
C HIS A 339 -13.33 -9.50 8.20
N PRO A 340 -13.13 -10.66 8.84
CA PRO A 340 -12.15 -11.66 8.37
C PRO A 340 -12.34 -12.14 6.93
N ASP A 341 -13.58 -12.18 6.42
CA ASP A 341 -13.87 -12.51 5.02
C ASP A 341 -13.34 -11.45 4.04
N GLU A 342 -13.32 -10.18 4.43
CA GLU A 342 -12.76 -9.11 3.61
C GLU A 342 -11.22 -9.13 3.66
N VAL A 343 -10.62 -9.36 4.83
CA VAL A 343 -9.16 -9.47 4.99
C VAL A 343 -8.58 -10.54 4.06
N GLY A 344 -9.24 -11.70 3.98
CA GLY A 344 -8.79 -12.82 3.14
C GLY A 344 -8.77 -12.50 1.64
N LYS A 345 -9.57 -11.54 1.16
CA LYS A 345 -9.66 -11.18 -0.28
C LYS A 345 -8.42 -10.45 -0.80
N TYR A 346 -7.68 -9.78 0.08
CA TYR A 346 -6.43 -9.10 -0.28
C TYR A 346 -5.25 -10.04 -0.50
N ILE A 347 -5.37 -11.30 -0.04
CA ILE A 347 -4.27 -12.26 -0.01
C ILE A 347 -4.24 -13.04 -1.31
N ASP A 348 -3.38 -12.60 -2.23
CA ASP A 348 -3.16 -13.25 -3.51
C ASP A 348 -1.74 -12.95 -3.99
N PRO A 349 -1.05 -13.89 -4.67
CA PRO A 349 0.30 -13.64 -5.20
C PRO A 349 0.37 -12.40 -6.13
N LYS A 350 -0.76 -12.08 -6.75
CA LYS A 350 -0.96 -10.97 -7.66
C LYS A 350 -1.51 -9.73 -6.95
N GLU A 351 -1.89 -9.79 -5.68
CA GLU A 351 -2.35 -8.62 -4.95
C GLU A 351 -1.40 -8.32 -3.79
N CYS A 352 -1.69 -8.79 -2.59
CA CYS A 352 -0.77 -8.76 -1.46
C CYS A 352 -0.32 -10.19 -1.11
N GLN A 353 0.99 -10.42 -1.20
CA GLN A 353 1.58 -11.72 -0.85
C GLN A 353 1.58 -11.94 0.67
N LEU A 354 1.61 -10.85 1.44
CA LEU A 354 1.56 -10.85 2.89
C LEU A 354 0.31 -10.09 3.36
N SER A 355 -0.25 -10.48 4.49
CA SER A 355 -1.34 -9.74 5.13
C SER A 355 -1.23 -9.86 6.63
N TYR A 356 -1.53 -8.79 7.37
CA TYR A 356 -1.73 -8.92 8.83
C TYR A 356 -2.85 -9.90 9.13
N ASN A 357 -2.71 -10.67 10.22
CA ASN A 357 -3.76 -11.57 10.69
C ASN A 357 -4.45 -11.00 11.95
N PRO A 358 -5.29 -9.95 11.83
CA PRO A 358 -5.93 -9.32 12.98
C PRO A 358 -6.87 -10.28 13.70
N ASN A 359 -7.50 -11.20 12.98
CA ASN A 359 -8.41 -12.19 13.55
C ASN A 359 -7.68 -13.13 14.52
N VAL A 360 -6.52 -13.69 14.15
CA VAL A 360 -5.74 -14.51 15.09
C VAL A 360 -5.23 -13.65 16.26
N MET A 361 -4.74 -12.44 16.01
CA MET A 361 -4.27 -11.55 17.06
C MET A 361 -5.36 -11.26 18.10
N ALA A 362 -6.55 -10.82 17.67
CA ALA A 362 -7.67 -10.54 18.55
C ALA A 362 -8.13 -11.79 19.31
N LEU A 363 -8.19 -12.94 18.64
CA LEU A 363 -8.58 -14.20 19.28
C LEU A 363 -7.56 -14.72 20.29
N LEU A 364 -6.27 -14.42 20.16
CA LEU A 364 -5.28 -14.69 21.21
C LEU A 364 -5.61 -13.94 22.50
N TRP A 365 -5.97 -12.66 22.40
CA TRP A 365 -6.37 -11.84 23.56
C TRP A 365 -7.72 -12.28 24.14
N SER A 366 -8.69 -12.61 23.29
CA SER A 366 -9.99 -13.15 23.72
C SER A 366 -9.80 -14.47 24.48
N THR A 367 -9.02 -15.41 23.94
CA THR A 367 -8.72 -16.69 24.60
C THR A 367 -7.95 -16.49 25.91
N LEU A 368 -7.05 -15.52 25.98
CA LEU A 368 -6.39 -15.18 27.24
C LEU A 368 -7.40 -14.71 28.29
N ALA A 369 -8.38 -13.88 27.90
CA ALA A 369 -9.41 -13.37 28.81
C ALA A 369 -10.39 -14.46 29.25
N THR A 370 -10.97 -15.20 28.32
CA THR A 370 -12.00 -16.21 28.60
C THR A 370 -11.45 -17.53 29.13
N ARG A 371 -10.16 -17.80 28.91
CA ARG A 371 -9.51 -19.10 29.12
C ARG A 371 -10.13 -20.22 28.29
N ASP A 372 -10.84 -19.85 27.23
CA ASP A 372 -11.49 -20.76 26.28
C ASP A 372 -10.87 -20.59 24.88
N VAL A 373 -10.43 -21.72 24.32
CA VAL A 373 -9.81 -21.80 22.98
C VAL A 373 -10.83 -22.08 21.88
N SER A 374 -12.13 -22.24 22.20
CA SER A 374 -13.16 -22.69 21.25
C SER A 374 -13.26 -21.80 20.02
N LEU A 375 -13.36 -20.47 20.21
CA LEU A 375 -13.45 -19.52 19.10
C LEU A 375 -12.15 -19.46 18.28
N LEU A 376 -10.99 -19.44 18.95
CA LEU A 376 -9.68 -19.47 18.29
C LEU A 376 -9.50 -20.74 17.45
N ASN A 377 -9.79 -21.91 18.00
CA ASN A 377 -9.66 -23.19 17.30
C ASN A 377 -10.66 -23.31 16.14
N HIS A 378 -11.89 -22.83 16.31
CA HIS A 378 -12.88 -22.77 15.24
C HIS A 378 -12.39 -21.89 14.08
N SER A 379 -11.96 -20.67 14.40
CA SER A 379 -11.52 -19.70 13.41
C SER A 379 -10.25 -20.14 12.69
N LEU A 380 -9.27 -20.72 13.38
CA LEU A 380 -8.05 -21.25 12.77
C LEU A 380 -8.35 -22.36 11.75
N ARG A 381 -9.29 -23.27 12.06
CA ARG A 381 -9.68 -24.34 11.13
C ARG A 381 -10.34 -23.79 9.86
N LYS A 382 -11.12 -22.72 9.99
CA LYS A 382 -11.91 -22.15 8.90
C LYS A 382 -11.11 -21.16 8.03
N ARG A 383 -10.24 -20.33 8.65
CA ARG A 383 -9.71 -19.09 8.04
C ARG A 383 -8.19 -18.99 7.98
N PHE A 384 -7.44 -19.93 8.56
CA PHE A 384 -5.97 -19.81 8.59
C PHE A 384 -5.31 -20.13 7.24
N SER A 385 -5.92 -20.98 6.41
CA SER A 385 -5.37 -21.33 5.09
C SER A 385 -5.42 -20.14 4.14
N VAL A 386 -4.30 -19.87 3.48
CA VAL A 386 -4.17 -18.83 2.45
C VAL A 386 -3.73 -19.44 1.11
N PRO A 387 -3.88 -18.73 -0.02
CA PRO A 387 -3.38 -19.18 -1.31
C PRO A 387 -1.89 -19.51 -1.30
N SER A 388 -1.48 -20.47 -2.14
CA SER A 388 -0.06 -20.81 -2.32
C SER A 388 0.73 -19.58 -2.78
N GLY A 389 1.92 -19.39 -2.24
CA GLY A 389 2.73 -18.19 -2.51
C GLY A 389 2.39 -17.00 -1.62
N CYS A 390 1.51 -17.15 -0.63
CA CYS A 390 1.15 -16.09 0.32
C CYS A 390 1.33 -16.53 1.77
N ALA A 391 1.42 -15.56 2.69
CA ALA A 391 1.47 -15.83 4.12
C ALA A 391 0.79 -14.76 4.97
N TRP A 392 0.30 -15.20 6.13
CA TRP A 392 -0.06 -14.30 7.21
C TRP A 392 1.18 -13.73 7.91
N ILE A 393 1.13 -12.46 8.27
CA ILE A 393 1.95 -11.85 9.31
C ILE A 393 1.18 -12.02 10.62
N ASN A 394 1.54 -13.05 11.38
CA ASN A 394 0.96 -13.31 12.69
C ASN A 394 1.68 -12.46 13.75
N TYR A 395 0.92 -11.78 14.59
CA TYR A 395 1.43 -10.84 15.58
C TYR A 395 0.62 -10.90 16.86
N ALA A 396 1.22 -10.46 17.97
CA ALA A 396 0.52 -10.36 19.26
C ALA A 396 0.03 -8.93 19.54
N ARG A 397 0.82 -7.92 19.15
CA ARG A 397 0.52 -6.48 19.27
C ARG A 397 1.13 -5.72 18.09
N CYS A 398 0.59 -4.54 17.83
CA CYS A 398 1.10 -3.55 16.88
C CYS A 398 1.08 -2.16 17.55
N HIS A 399 1.34 -1.11 16.77
CA HIS A 399 1.28 0.27 17.22
C HIS A 399 -0.17 0.73 17.53
N ASP A 400 -1.15 0.18 16.81
CA ASP A 400 -2.58 0.45 17.01
C ASP A 400 -3.16 -0.25 18.25
N ASP A 401 -4.41 0.09 18.54
CA ASP A 401 -5.27 -0.56 19.52
C ASP A 401 -5.61 -2.02 19.14
N ILE A 402 -6.56 -2.63 19.87
CA ILE A 402 -7.02 -4.00 19.59
C ILE A 402 -8.49 -3.91 19.20
N GLY A 403 -8.76 -3.98 17.90
CA GLY A 403 -10.11 -4.21 17.38
C GLY A 403 -10.54 -5.66 17.57
N TRP A 404 -11.72 -5.88 18.17
CA TRP A 404 -12.35 -7.20 18.29
C TRP A 404 -13.01 -7.64 16.97
N ALA A 405 -12.20 -7.70 15.91
CA ALA A 405 -12.60 -7.95 14.53
C ALA A 405 -12.85 -9.46 14.23
N PHE A 406 -13.28 -10.25 15.22
CA PHE A 406 -13.75 -11.61 14.96
C PHE A 406 -15.14 -11.58 14.31
N SER A 407 -15.43 -12.60 13.49
CA SER A 407 -16.72 -12.75 12.80
C SER A 407 -17.83 -13.10 13.79
N ASN A 408 -18.95 -12.36 13.71
CA ASN A 408 -20.16 -12.67 14.50
C ASN A 408 -20.75 -14.02 14.09
N GLU A 409 -20.61 -14.41 12.82
CA GLU A 409 -21.05 -15.70 12.29
C GLU A 409 -20.23 -16.84 12.89
N ASP A 410 -18.90 -16.70 12.95
CA ASP A 410 -18.02 -17.69 13.58
C ASP A 410 -18.32 -17.84 15.09
N ALA A 411 -18.61 -16.74 15.78
CA ALA A 411 -19.03 -16.75 17.17
C ALA A 411 -20.37 -17.50 17.35
N ALA A 412 -21.36 -17.18 16.50
CA ALA A 412 -22.67 -17.83 16.53
C ALA A 412 -22.61 -19.33 16.23
N GLU A 413 -21.74 -19.77 15.30
CA GLU A 413 -21.51 -21.18 14.96
C GLU A 413 -21.06 -22.03 16.17
N ILE A 414 -20.45 -21.41 17.18
CA ILE A 414 -20.05 -22.07 18.43
C ILE A 414 -20.93 -21.70 19.63
N GLY A 415 -22.06 -21.03 19.41
CA GLY A 415 -23.02 -20.67 20.45
C GLY A 415 -22.68 -19.42 21.26
N LEU A 416 -21.80 -18.55 20.76
CA LEU A 416 -21.53 -17.23 21.35
C LEU A 416 -22.34 -16.15 20.62
N ASN A 417 -22.80 -15.14 21.35
CA ASN A 417 -23.29 -13.90 20.75
C ASN A 417 -22.08 -12.97 20.57
N GLY A 418 -21.72 -12.66 19.32
CA GLY A 418 -20.54 -11.85 19.02
C GLY A 418 -20.61 -10.42 19.58
N ASP A 419 -21.80 -9.81 19.62
CA ASP A 419 -21.96 -8.44 20.12
C ASP A 419 -21.88 -8.38 21.65
N ASP A 420 -22.41 -9.38 22.36
CA ASP A 420 -22.28 -9.47 23.83
C ASP A 420 -20.87 -9.89 24.27
N HIS A 421 -20.11 -10.53 23.36
CA HIS A 421 -18.75 -11.01 23.63
C HIS A 421 -17.69 -9.91 23.47
N ARG A 422 -17.96 -8.88 22.66
CA ARG A 422 -17.13 -7.66 22.59
C ARG A 422 -17.37 -6.80 23.83
#